data_AF-A0A818ZS52-F1
#
_entry.id   AF-A0A818ZS52-F1
#
_cell.length_a   1.000
_cell.length_b   1.000
_cell.length_c   1.000
_cell.angle_alpha   90.00
_cell.angle_beta   90.00
_cell.angle_gamma   90.00
#
_symmetry.space_group_name_H-M   'P 1'
#
loop_
_entity.id
_entity.type
_entity.pdbx_description
1 polymer ?
#
loop_
_entity_poly.entity_id
_entity_poly.type
_entity_poly.pdbx_seq_one_letter_code
_entity_poly.pdbx_strand_id
1 'polypeptide(L)'
;MGYFLLMITCLLEDLFNIKIVVTGDDLSNDKKRSLIILNHRTRLDWMFVWMLHSRYKILKQLKIVLKAQLKRVPFLGWSIQHAGYLFLERIWTKDQQKMKSVISYYKSCETPLSLLIFPEGTNLNDETRIKSNNYASKQTNYNRPYYYCLHPHITGFTYLLNTMRSDDMIDNIDDVTIGYEGDFPITEFDLLKGVFPSVVHFHVKRYSINDLPQEDEKIGEWLQNCWDEKENRLKKFYMTKQFDPLLNTFENRKIESNVRFQRRLAMILWTLFVLFWS
;
A
#
# COMPACT_ATOMS: atom_id res chain seq x y z
N MET A 1 12.60 10.66 10.04
CA MET A 1 11.90 10.03 8.89
C MET A 1 10.63 10.75 8.44
N GLY A 2 9.69 11.10 9.33
CA GLY A 2 8.39 11.66 8.93
C GLY A 2 8.44 12.90 8.02
N TYR A 3 9.25 13.91 8.35
CA TYR A 3 9.39 15.13 7.53
C TYR A 3 10.10 14.89 6.20
N PHE A 4 10.98 13.88 6.13
CA PHE A 4 11.63 13.48 4.88
C PHE A 4 10.63 12.80 3.92
N LEU A 5 9.79 11.89 4.44
CA LEU A 5 8.73 11.29 3.65
C LEU A 5 7.70 12.35 3.20
N LEU A 6 7.39 13.33 4.06
CA LEU A 6 6.51 14.44 3.69
C LEU A 6 7.10 15.28 2.54
N MET A 7 8.40 15.55 2.54
CA MET A 7 9.08 16.20 1.41
C MET A 7 8.92 15.40 0.11
N ILE A 8 9.07 14.07 0.14
CA ILE A 8 8.84 13.23 -1.04
C ILE A 8 7.39 13.36 -1.54
N THR A 9 6.40 13.40 -0.65
CA THR A 9 5.00 13.65 -1.07
C THR A 9 4.82 15.05 -1.67
N CYS A 10 5.61 16.06 -1.28
CA CYS A 10 5.61 17.38 -1.91
C CYS A 10 6.13 17.31 -3.33
N LEU A 11 7.26 16.61 -3.55
CA LEU A 11 7.80 16.43 -4.89
C LEU A 11 6.78 15.72 -5.79
N LEU A 12 6.14 14.66 -5.32
CA LEU A 12 5.15 13.94 -6.11
C LEU A 12 3.90 14.79 -6.44
N GLU A 13 3.28 15.44 -5.46
CA GLU A 13 2.04 16.19 -5.70
C GLU A 13 2.27 17.57 -6.33
N ASP A 14 3.28 18.31 -5.89
CA ASP A 14 3.45 19.72 -6.25
C ASP A 14 4.41 19.90 -7.46
N LEU A 15 5.47 19.09 -7.59
CA LEU A 15 6.38 19.17 -8.74
C LEU A 15 5.84 18.40 -9.96
N PHE A 16 5.29 17.21 -9.75
CA PHE A 16 4.75 16.37 -10.83
C PHE A 16 3.24 16.50 -11.01
N ASN A 17 2.59 17.40 -10.26
CA ASN A 17 1.16 17.73 -10.38
C ASN A 17 0.23 16.50 -10.25
N ILE A 18 0.62 15.52 -9.43
CA ILE A 18 -0.20 14.33 -9.16
C ILE A 18 -1.34 14.72 -8.22
N LYS A 19 -2.58 14.49 -8.66
CA LYS A 19 -3.78 14.65 -7.81
C LYS A 19 -4.13 13.34 -7.14
N ILE A 20 -4.56 13.40 -5.88
CA ILE A 20 -5.04 12.22 -5.16
C ILE A 20 -6.52 12.36 -4.90
N VAL A 21 -7.26 11.29 -5.17
CA VAL A 21 -8.69 11.18 -4.87
C VAL A 21 -8.88 9.99 -3.96
N VAL A 22 -9.49 10.20 -2.79
CA VAL A 22 -9.76 9.13 -1.84
C VAL A 22 -11.28 8.96 -1.68
N THR A 23 -11.72 7.71 -1.64
CA THR A 23 -13.11 7.27 -1.47
C THR A 23 -13.19 6.11 -0.48
N GLY A 24 -14.38 5.82 0.05
CA GLY A 24 -14.59 4.72 1.01
C GLY A 24 -14.37 5.15 2.46
N ASP A 25 -13.84 4.26 3.29
CA ASP A 25 -13.75 4.46 4.74
C ASP A 25 -12.62 5.42 5.15
N ASP A 26 -12.83 6.10 6.28
CA ASP A 26 -11.85 7.00 6.86
C ASP A 26 -10.72 6.22 7.57
N LEU A 27 -9.48 6.53 7.18
CA LEU A 27 -8.28 5.97 7.79
C LEU A 27 -7.82 6.74 9.03
N SER A 28 -8.50 7.82 9.42
CA SER A 28 -8.16 8.66 10.57
C SER A 28 -8.24 7.88 11.89
N ASN A 29 -7.12 7.31 12.32
CA ASN A 29 -6.93 6.83 13.69
C ASN A 29 -5.45 6.57 13.94
N ASP A 30 -4.82 7.43 14.73
CA ASP A 30 -3.37 7.41 14.94
C ASP A 30 -2.89 6.33 15.93
N LYS A 31 -3.81 5.64 16.60
CA LYS A 31 -3.48 4.64 17.64
C LYS A 31 -3.75 3.20 17.24
N LYS A 32 -4.40 2.95 16.10
CA LYS A 32 -4.74 1.58 15.67
C LYS A 32 -3.63 0.96 14.82
N ARG A 33 -3.47 -0.35 14.92
CA ARG A 33 -2.59 -1.17 14.10
C ARG A 33 -3.38 -1.75 12.94
N SER A 34 -2.91 -1.56 11.71
CA SER A 34 -3.59 -2.08 10.52
C SER A 34 -2.66 -2.84 9.57
N LEU A 35 -3.22 -3.88 8.95
CA LEU A 35 -2.62 -4.54 7.79
C LEU A 35 -3.32 -3.98 6.54
N ILE A 36 -2.55 -3.38 5.64
CA ILE A 36 -3.07 -2.80 4.40
C ILE A 36 -2.85 -3.80 3.27
N ILE A 37 -3.93 -4.18 2.57
CA ILE A 37 -3.88 -5.04 1.38
C ILE A 37 -4.17 -4.20 0.13
N LEU A 38 -3.21 -4.14 -0.79
CA LEU A 38 -3.29 -3.29 -1.99
C LEU A 38 -3.11 -4.11 -3.27
N ASN A 39 -3.87 -3.78 -4.32
CA ASN A 39 -3.61 -4.35 -5.65
C ASN A 39 -2.31 -3.78 -6.24
N HIS A 40 -1.59 -4.57 -7.04
CA HIS A 40 -0.25 -4.21 -7.50
C HIS A 40 -0.22 -3.94 -9.01
N ARG A 41 -0.44 -2.69 -9.40
CA ARG A 41 -0.46 -2.28 -10.81
C ARG A 41 0.91 -1.80 -11.29
N THR A 42 1.67 -1.08 -10.48
CA THR A 42 2.97 -0.50 -10.87
C THR A 42 4.07 -0.82 -9.86
N ARG A 43 5.35 -0.70 -10.26
CA ARG A 43 6.48 -0.85 -9.31
C ARG A 43 6.50 0.19 -8.19
N LEU A 44 5.65 1.22 -8.29
CA LEU A 44 5.72 2.44 -7.50
C LEU A 44 4.43 2.71 -6.72
N ASP A 45 3.48 1.77 -6.72
CA ASP A 45 2.22 1.85 -5.97
C ASP A 45 2.48 2.26 -4.51
N TRP A 46 3.52 1.69 -3.90
CA TRP A 46 3.94 1.95 -2.52
C TRP A 46 4.35 3.42 -2.26
N MET A 47 4.87 4.14 -3.26
CA MET A 47 5.19 5.56 -3.13
C MET A 47 3.92 6.40 -3.07
N PHE A 48 2.89 6.03 -3.82
CA PHE A 48 1.61 6.75 -3.80
C PHE A 48 0.86 6.55 -2.48
N VAL A 49 1.07 5.42 -1.80
CA VAL A 49 0.53 5.19 -0.44
C VAL A 49 1.07 6.19 0.57
N TRP A 50 2.26 6.77 0.38
CA TRP A 50 2.73 7.86 1.25
C TRP A 50 1.83 9.09 1.19
N MET A 51 1.30 9.41 0.01
CA MET A 51 0.37 10.53 -0.16
C MET A 51 -1.01 10.20 0.44
N LEU A 52 -1.45 8.94 0.39
CA LEU A 52 -2.64 8.51 1.11
C LEU A 52 -2.43 8.68 2.63
N HIS A 53 -1.31 8.19 3.17
CA HIS A 53 -1.05 8.24 4.61
C HIS A 53 -0.80 9.66 5.14
N SER A 54 -0.27 10.58 4.33
CA SER A 54 -0.07 11.97 4.74
C SER A 54 -1.41 12.67 5.03
N ARG A 55 -2.45 12.35 4.25
CA ARG A 55 -3.83 12.84 4.44
C ARG A 55 -4.43 12.50 5.79
N TYR A 56 -4.10 11.33 6.32
CA TYR A 56 -4.60 10.85 7.61
C TYR A 56 -3.59 10.99 8.75
N LYS A 57 -2.47 11.70 8.54
CA LYS A 57 -1.40 11.94 9.53
C LYS A 57 -0.76 10.65 10.12
N ILE A 58 -0.88 9.53 9.41
CA ILE A 58 -0.34 8.21 9.81
C ILE A 58 0.91 7.81 9.00
N LEU A 59 1.51 8.74 8.26
CA LEU A 59 2.69 8.49 7.41
C LEU A 59 3.89 7.89 8.18
N LYS A 60 4.08 8.28 9.44
CA LYS A 60 5.20 7.77 10.27
C LYS A 60 5.06 6.30 10.65
N GLN A 61 3.83 5.78 10.62
CA GLN A 61 3.46 4.43 11.06
C GLN A 61 3.59 3.41 9.93
N LEU A 62 3.68 3.87 8.68
CA LEU A 62 3.72 3.01 7.50
C LEU A 62 5.04 2.21 7.45
N LYS A 63 4.89 0.90 7.46
CA LYS A 63 5.91 -0.08 7.08
C LYS A 63 5.42 -0.82 5.85
N ILE A 64 6.34 -1.22 4.98
CA ILE A 64 5.99 -1.86 3.71
C ILE A 64 6.76 -3.17 3.60
N VAL A 65 6.07 -4.21 3.13
CA VAL A 65 6.70 -5.48 2.78
C VAL A 65 7.32 -5.39 1.39
N LEU A 66 8.62 -5.58 1.31
CA LEU A 66 9.42 -5.34 0.11
C LEU A 66 10.25 -6.57 -0.29
N LYS A 67 10.68 -6.60 -1.56
CA LYS A 67 11.61 -7.62 -2.06
C LYS A 67 12.99 -7.41 -1.42
N ALA A 68 13.61 -8.47 -0.91
CA ALA A 68 14.93 -8.40 -0.27
C ALA A 68 16.04 -7.80 -1.14
N GLN A 69 15.92 -7.92 -2.47
CA GLN A 69 16.85 -7.31 -3.43
C GLN A 69 16.93 -5.77 -3.28
N LEU A 70 15.85 -5.11 -2.85
CA LEU A 70 15.81 -3.65 -2.66
C LEU A 70 16.73 -3.17 -1.54
N LYS A 71 17.16 -4.06 -0.62
CA LYS A 71 18.17 -3.73 0.41
C LYS A 71 19.49 -3.27 -0.17
N ARG A 72 19.83 -3.74 -1.38
CA ARG A 72 21.13 -3.50 -2.03
C ARG A 72 21.20 -2.17 -2.77
N VAL A 73 20.07 -1.48 -2.95
CA VAL A 73 20.03 -0.18 -3.61
C VAL A 73 20.72 0.85 -2.71
N PRO A 74 21.81 1.50 -3.17
CA PRO A 74 22.50 2.51 -2.37
C PRO A 74 21.56 3.64 -1.97
N PHE A 75 21.80 4.23 -0.79
CA PHE A 75 20.95 5.24 -0.17
C PHE A 75 19.54 4.75 0.16
N LEU A 76 18.68 4.53 -0.85
CA LEU A 76 17.28 4.15 -0.68
C LEU A 76 17.12 2.83 0.09
N GLY A 77 17.84 1.78 -0.32
CA GLY A 77 17.81 0.48 0.34
C GLY A 77 18.32 0.53 1.78
N TRP A 78 19.33 1.37 2.07
CA TRP A 78 19.87 1.55 3.42
C TRP A 78 18.90 2.34 4.30
N SER A 79 18.31 3.42 3.78
CA SER A 79 17.31 4.21 4.49
C SER A 79 16.06 3.38 4.82
N ILE A 80 15.60 2.53 3.91
CA ILE A 80 14.45 1.65 4.14
C ILE A 80 14.77 0.57 5.19
N GLN A 81 16.00 0.03 5.17
CA GLN A 81 16.46 -0.89 6.21
C GLN A 81 16.51 -0.22 7.59
N HIS A 82 17.04 1.00 7.67
CA HIS A 82 17.05 1.79 8.90
C HIS A 82 15.63 2.17 9.36
N ALA A 83 14.70 2.36 8.42
CA ALA A 83 13.29 2.59 8.72
C ALA A 83 12.57 1.33 9.22
N GLY A 84 13.23 0.18 9.30
CA GLY A 84 12.68 -1.06 9.87
C GLY A 84 11.58 -1.68 9.02
N TYR A 85 11.66 -1.60 7.70
CA TYR A 85 10.69 -2.24 6.80
C TYR A 85 10.92 -3.77 6.74
N LEU A 86 9.87 -4.51 6.42
CA LEU A 86 9.93 -5.97 6.30
C LEU A 86 10.37 -6.37 4.88
N PHE A 87 11.44 -7.15 4.78
CA PHE A 87 11.95 -7.63 3.50
C PHE A 87 11.86 -9.14 3.39
N LEU A 88 11.33 -9.63 2.27
CA LEU A 88 11.13 -11.06 1.99
C LEU A 88 12.00 -11.55 0.84
N GLU A 89 12.50 -12.78 0.96
CA GLU A 89 13.37 -13.46 -0.01
C GLU A 89 12.58 -14.28 -1.04
N ARG A 90 11.25 -14.43 -0.86
CA ARG A 90 10.38 -15.34 -1.63
C ARG A 90 10.77 -16.81 -1.43
N ILE A 91 11.23 -17.12 -0.21
CA ILE A 91 11.57 -18.47 0.22
C ILE A 91 10.80 -18.72 1.52
N TRP A 92 9.76 -19.53 1.44
CA TRP A 92 8.76 -19.68 2.51
C TRP A 92 9.38 -19.94 3.89
N THR A 93 10.29 -20.89 4.00
CA THR A 93 10.93 -21.28 5.26
C THR A 93 11.70 -20.13 5.93
N LYS A 94 12.35 -19.27 5.13
CA LYS A 94 13.06 -18.08 5.63
C LYS A 94 12.10 -16.95 5.95
N ASP A 95 11.13 -16.74 5.07
CA ASP A 95 10.17 -15.64 5.16
C ASP A 95 9.26 -15.79 6.39
N GLN A 96 8.87 -17.02 6.76
CA GLN A 96 8.13 -17.31 7.98
C GLN A 96 8.87 -16.82 9.24
N GLN A 97 10.13 -17.26 9.40
CA GLN A 97 10.96 -16.86 10.54
C GLN A 97 11.17 -15.34 10.57
N LYS A 98 11.35 -14.74 9.38
CA LYS A 98 11.56 -13.30 9.26
C LYS A 98 10.32 -12.49 9.63
N MET A 99 9.14 -12.88 9.14
CA MET A 99 7.86 -12.26 9.49
C MET A 99 7.67 -12.28 11.01
N LYS A 100 7.81 -13.46 11.64
CA LYS A 100 7.68 -13.60 13.10
C LYS A 100 8.63 -12.68 13.86
N SER A 101 9.92 -12.72 13.53
CA SER A 101 10.93 -11.88 14.19
C SER A 101 10.64 -10.37 14.05
N VAL A 102 10.19 -9.93 12.88
CA VAL A 102 9.92 -8.51 12.63
C VAL A 102 8.62 -8.05 13.30
N ILE A 103 7.57 -8.87 13.32
CA ILE A 103 6.34 -8.55 14.06
C ILE A 103 6.62 -8.43 15.56
N SER A 104 7.38 -9.36 16.14
CA SER A 104 7.77 -9.27 17.56
C SER A 104 8.65 -8.05 17.85
N TYR A 105 9.51 -7.64 16.91
CA TYR A 105 10.23 -6.36 17.01
C TYR A 105 9.29 -5.16 17.01
N TYR A 106 8.32 -5.10 16.09
CA TYR A 106 7.32 -4.02 16.07
C TYR A 106 6.53 -3.95 17.38
N LYS A 107 6.20 -5.11 17.97
CA LYS A 107 5.59 -5.20 19.30
C LYS A 107 6.47 -4.58 20.37
N SER A 108 7.76 -4.91 20.41
CA SER A 108 8.69 -4.36 21.41
C SER A 108 8.91 -2.85 21.30
N CYS A 109 8.64 -2.26 20.14
CA CYS A 109 8.73 -0.81 19.95
C CYS A 109 7.50 -0.05 20.47
N GLU A 110 6.39 -0.74 20.78
CA GLU A 110 5.12 -0.15 21.24
C GLU A 110 4.56 0.95 20.32
N THR A 111 4.98 0.97 19.05
CA THR A 111 4.55 1.98 18.08
C THR A 111 3.28 1.56 17.34
N PRO A 112 2.38 2.50 17.01
CA PRO A 112 1.34 2.27 16.01
C PRO A 112 1.94 1.77 14.69
N LEU A 113 1.24 0.88 13.99
CA LEU A 113 1.74 0.18 12.82
C LEU A 113 0.69 0.19 11.71
N SER A 114 1.09 0.63 10.51
CA SER A 114 0.35 0.33 9.29
C SER A 114 1.26 -0.48 8.37
N LEU A 115 1.01 -1.78 8.26
CA LEU A 115 1.85 -2.67 7.46
C LEU A 115 1.23 -2.87 6.08
N LEU A 116 1.87 -2.38 5.03
CA LEU A 116 1.43 -2.57 3.64
C LEU A 116 1.99 -3.86 3.04
N ILE A 117 1.10 -4.64 2.45
CA ILE A 117 1.43 -5.81 1.64
C ILE A 117 0.71 -5.76 0.29
N PHE A 118 1.34 -6.41 -0.69
CA PHE A 118 0.76 -6.70 -1.99
C PHE A 118 0.59 -8.22 -2.11
N PRO A 119 -0.58 -8.78 -1.75
CA PRO A 119 -0.82 -10.22 -1.85
C PRO A 119 -0.60 -10.79 -3.25
N GLU A 120 -0.69 -9.99 -4.30
CA GLU A 120 -0.33 -10.36 -5.69
C GLU A 120 1.14 -10.77 -5.86
N GLY A 121 2.03 -10.31 -4.97
CA GLY A 121 3.44 -10.66 -4.95
C GLY A 121 4.29 -10.08 -6.09
N THR A 122 3.68 -9.61 -7.17
CA THR A 122 4.32 -8.96 -8.33
C THR A 122 3.31 -8.04 -9.01
N ASN A 123 3.80 -7.13 -9.86
CA ASN A 123 2.91 -6.21 -10.55
C ASN A 123 2.23 -6.85 -11.76
N LEU A 124 1.08 -6.29 -12.10
CA LEU A 124 0.28 -6.64 -13.25
C LEU A 124 0.93 -6.22 -14.58
N ASN A 125 1.17 -7.20 -15.43
CA ASN A 125 1.47 -7.06 -16.85
C ASN A 125 0.88 -8.28 -17.59
N ASP A 126 0.93 -8.32 -18.91
CA ASP A 126 0.30 -9.42 -19.67
C ASP A 126 0.89 -10.79 -19.33
N GLU A 127 2.20 -10.90 -19.16
CA GLU A 127 2.84 -12.16 -18.81
C GLU A 127 2.48 -12.63 -17.39
N THR A 128 2.53 -11.73 -16.41
CA THR A 128 2.22 -12.04 -15.00
C THR A 128 0.76 -12.36 -14.83
N ARG A 129 -0.13 -11.70 -15.59
CA ARG A 129 -1.56 -12.00 -15.67
C ARG A 129 -1.83 -13.38 -16.22
N ILE A 130 -1.24 -13.74 -17.36
CA ILE A 130 -1.39 -15.08 -17.95
C ILE A 130 -0.90 -16.15 -16.97
N LYS A 131 0.28 -15.95 -16.35
CA LYS A 131 0.83 -16.87 -15.35
C LYS A 131 -0.07 -17.01 -14.12
N SER A 132 -0.60 -15.89 -13.62
CA SER A 132 -1.50 -15.86 -12.47
C SER A 132 -2.82 -16.59 -12.76
N ASN A 133 -3.45 -16.30 -13.90
CA ASN A 133 -4.69 -16.98 -14.32
C ASN A 133 -4.46 -18.49 -14.57
N ASN A 134 -3.32 -18.87 -15.14
CA ASN A 134 -2.96 -20.28 -15.36
C ASN A 134 -2.67 -21.05 -14.06
N TYR A 135 -2.23 -20.36 -13.02
CA TYR A 135 -2.07 -20.93 -11.68
C TYR A 135 -3.43 -21.08 -11.02
N ALA A 136 -4.26 -20.03 -11.06
CA ALA A 136 -5.60 -20.00 -10.50
C ALA A 136 -6.54 -21.05 -11.11
N SER A 137 -6.47 -21.28 -12.43
CA SER A 137 -7.31 -22.28 -13.13
C SER A 137 -7.07 -23.72 -12.69
N LYS A 138 -5.96 -24.00 -12.00
CA LYS A 138 -5.62 -25.31 -11.45
C LYS A 138 -6.10 -25.51 -10.01
N GLN A 139 -6.64 -24.45 -9.40
CA GLN A 139 -7.08 -24.44 -8.01
C GLN A 139 -8.60 -24.42 -7.96
N THR A 140 -9.17 -25.10 -6.97
CA THR A 140 -10.62 -25.23 -6.79
C THR A 140 -11.32 -23.94 -6.39
N ASN A 141 -10.56 -22.99 -5.84
CA ASN A 141 -11.10 -21.80 -5.18
C ASN A 141 -11.18 -20.58 -6.11
N TYR A 142 -10.79 -20.73 -7.38
CA TYR A 142 -10.82 -19.64 -8.35
C TYR A 142 -11.76 -19.96 -9.50
N ASN A 143 -12.81 -19.15 -9.63
CA ASN A 143 -13.92 -19.44 -10.55
C ASN A 143 -13.85 -18.63 -11.85
N ARG A 144 -12.92 -17.68 -11.97
CA ARG A 144 -12.79 -16.79 -13.14
C ARG A 144 -11.38 -16.20 -13.28
N PRO A 145 -10.95 -15.87 -14.51
CA PRO A 145 -9.71 -15.13 -14.74
C PRO A 145 -9.83 -13.66 -14.35
N TYR A 146 -8.72 -13.05 -13.93
CA TYR A 146 -8.62 -11.61 -13.69
C TYR A 146 -7.90 -10.87 -14.82
N TYR A 147 -8.28 -9.61 -15.00
CA TYR A 147 -7.78 -8.71 -16.04
C TYR A 147 -7.20 -7.41 -15.47
N TYR A 148 -7.68 -6.95 -14.32
CA TYR A 148 -7.31 -5.67 -13.71
C TYR A 148 -6.48 -5.82 -12.43
N CYS A 149 -6.41 -7.01 -11.85
CA CYS A 149 -5.45 -7.41 -10.82
C CYS A 149 -4.91 -8.83 -11.06
N LEU A 150 -3.89 -9.25 -10.32
CA LEU A 150 -3.46 -10.66 -10.24
C LEU A 150 -4.18 -11.38 -9.09
N HIS A 151 -4.28 -12.70 -9.16
CA HIS A 151 -4.80 -13.50 -8.06
C HIS A 151 -3.89 -13.41 -6.82
N PRO A 152 -4.44 -13.27 -5.61
CA PRO A 152 -3.65 -13.08 -4.39
C PRO A 152 -3.01 -14.39 -3.91
N HIS A 153 -1.81 -14.30 -3.34
CA HIS A 153 -1.14 -15.41 -2.67
C HIS A 153 -1.61 -15.53 -1.21
N ILE A 154 -2.44 -16.54 -0.94
CA ILE A 154 -3.08 -16.77 0.36
C ILE A 154 -2.08 -17.12 1.46
N THR A 155 -1.16 -18.05 1.21
CA THR A 155 -0.30 -18.64 2.26
C THR A 155 0.49 -17.60 3.06
N GLY A 156 1.12 -16.64 2.37
CA GLY A 156 1.91 -15.59 3.02
C GLY A 156 1.04 -14.58 3.76
N PHE A 157 -0.12 -14.24 3.20
CA PHE A 157 -1.09 -13.36 3.84
C PHE A 157 -1.63 -13.97 5.14
N THR A 158 -2.15 -15.20 5.07
CA THR A 158 -2.75 -15.89 6.23
C THR A 158 -1.75 -16.05 7.36
N TYR A 159 -0.51 -16.45 7.07
CA TYR A 159 0.52 -16.57 8.09
C TYR A 159 0.88 -15.24 8.74
N LEU A 160 1.03 -14.17 7.94
CA LEU A 160 1.32 -12.84 8.47
C LEU A 160 0.18 -12.34 9.35
N LEU A 161 -1.07 -12.49 8.90
CA LEU A 161 -2.27 -12.12 9.64
C LEU A 161 -2.34 -12.85 11.00
N ASN A 162 -2.16 -14.17 10.98
CA ASN A 162 -2.20 -14.98 12.21
C ASN A 162 -1.04 -14.65 13.15
N THR A 163 0.15 -14.36 12.63
CA THR A 163 1.29 -13.91 13.43
C THR A 163 1.00 -12.57 14.10
N MET A 164 0.38 -11.63 13.38
CA MET A 164 -0.02 -10.34 13.94
C MET A 164 -1.13 -10.51 14.98
N ARG A 165 -2.11 -11.40 14.76
CA ARG A 165 -3.16 -11.72 15.74
C ARG A 165 -2.58 -12.31 17.02
N SER A 166 -1.68 -13.30 16.92
CA SER A 166 -1.09 -13.96 18.09
C SER A 166 -0.27 -13.01 18.96
N ASP A 167 0.34 -11.99 18.33
CA ASP A 167 1.15 -10.99 19.03
C ASP A 167 0.34 -9.76 19.48
N ASP A 168 -0.99 -9.73 19.29
CA ASP A 168 -1.87 -8.58 19.56
C ASP A 168 -1.45 -7.31 18.79
N MET A 169 -1.00 -7.49 17.55
CA MET A 169 -0.40 -6.45 16.71
C MET A 169 -1.29 -5.97 15.57
N ILE A 170 -2.59 -6.25 15.61
CA ILE A 170 -3.54 -5.86 14.56
C ILE A 170 -4.95 -5.60 15.10
N ASP A 171 -5.52 -4.46 14.73
CA ASP A 171 -6.90 -4.10 15.05
C ASP A 171 -7.82 -4.19 13.82
N ASN A 172 -7.29 -3.88 12.63
CA ASN A 172 -8.06 -3.80 11.39
C ASN A 172 -7.27 -4.28 10.16
N ILE A 173 -8.00 -4.67 9.12
CA ILE A 173 -7.47 -4.77 7.76
C ILE A 173 -8.03 -3.62 6.92
N ASP A 174 -7.13 -2.86 6.30
CA ASP A 174 -7.47 -1.80 5.36
C ASP A 174 -7.34 -2.37 3.93
N ASP A 175 -8.47 -2.75 3.34
CA ASP A 175 -8.55 -3.16 1.95
C ASP A 175 -8.57 -1.95 1.03
N VAL A 176 -7.44 -1.70 0.35
CA VAL A 176 -7.26 -0.52 -0.49
C VAL A 176 -7.20 -0.93 -1.96
N THR A 177 -8.02 -0.28 -2.78
CA THR A 177 -7.94 -0.37 -4.25
C THR A 177 -7.28 0.89 -4.79
N ILE A 178 -6.24 0.74 -5.60
CA ILE A 178 -5.57 1.84 -6.30
C ILE A 178 -5.85 1.78 -7.81
N GLY A 179 -6.23 2.92 -8.37
CA GLY A 179 -6.47 3.11 -9.80
C GLY A 179 -5.80 4.40 -10.30
N TYR A 180 -5.46 4.43 -11.59
CA TYR A 180 -4.74 5.53 -12.22
C TYR A 180 -5.49 6.13 -13.41
N GLU A 181 -5.45 7.45 -13.51
CA GLU A 181 -5.79 8.19 -14.73
C GLU A 181 -4.51 8.66 -15.45
N GLY A 182 -4.57 8.67 -16.79
CA GLY A 182 -3.43 9.02 -17.65
C GLY A 182 -2.37 7.93 -17.73
N ASP A 183 -1.16 8.35 -18.12
CA ASP A 183 0.02 7.48 -18.13
C ASP A 183 0.45 7.16 -16.70
N PHE A 184 0.94 5.95 -16.45
CA PHE A 184 1.45 5.57 -15.15
C PHE A 184 2.79 4.87 -15.32
N PRO A 185 3.74 5.06 -14.38
CA PRO A 185 5.06 4.50 -14.52
C PRO A 185 5.01 2.97 -14.37
N ILE A 186 5.66 2.24 -15.28
CA ILE A 186 5.78 0.78 -15.18
C ILE A 186 7.06 0.43 -14.40
N THR A 187 8.09 1.24 -14.58
CA THR A 187 9.44 1.07 -14.01
C THR A 187 9.95 2.32 -13.31
N GLU A 188 11.00 2.18 -12.51
CA GLU A 188 11.67 3.30 -11.85
C GLU A 188 12.31 4.26 -12.85
N PHE A 189 12.67 3.80 -14.05
CA PHE A 189 13.20 4.68 -15.11
C PHE A 189 12.15 5.61 -15.69
N ASP A 190 10.87 5.23 -15.63
CA ASP A 190 9.78 6.07 -16.11
C ASP A 190 9.62 7.32 -15.23
N LEU A 191 9.96 7.22 -13.94
CA LEU A 191 10.03 8.38 -13.03
C LEU A 191 11.09 9.39 -13.49
N LEU A 192 12.27 8.93 -13.88
CA LEU A 192 13.35 9.80 -14.34
C LEU A 192 13.00 10.53 -15.64
N LYS A 193 12.09 9.94 -16.43
CA LYS A 193 11.55 10.53 -17.66
C LYS A 193 10.35 11.46 -17.41
N GLY A 194 9.90 11.62 -16.16
CA GLY A 194 8.76 12.45 -15.83
C GLY A 194 7.40 11.81 -16.11
N VAL A 195 7.33 10.47 -16.25
CA VAL A 195 6.06 9.77 -16.50
C VAL A 195 5.37 9.53 -15.16
N PHE A 196 4.29 10.27 -14.91
CA PHE A 196 3.49 10.20 -13.70
C PHE A 196 1.99 10.21 -14.02
N PRO A 197 1.16 9.53 -13.19
CA PRO A 197 -0.29 9.62 -13.33
C PRO A 197 -0.77 11.04 -13.04
N SER A 198 -1.75 11.51 -13.82
CA SER A 198 -2.39 12.80 -13.58
C SER A 198 -3.23 12.76 -12.31
N VAL A 199 -3.90 11.62 -12.06
CA VAL A 199 -4.70 11.37 -10.87
C VAL A 199 -4.50 9.94 -10.38
N VAL A 200 -4.27 9.80 -9.07
CA VAL A 200 -4.25 8.52 -8.36
C VAL A 200 -5.50 8.42 -7.49
N HIS A 201 -6.30 7.38 -7.73
CA HIS A 201 -7.51 7.12 -6.98
C HIS A 201 -7.27 6.01 -5.97
N PHE A 202 -7.77 6.23 -4.76
CA PHE A 202 -7.84 5.24 -3.70
C PHE A 202 -9.29 4.98 -3.33
N HIS A 203 -9.64 3.72 -3.15
CA HIS A 203 -10.87 3.30 -2.50
C HIS A 203 -10.53 2.42 -1.31
N VAL A 204 -10.99 2.80 -0.13
CA VAL A 204 -10.65 2.14 1.14
C VAL A 204 -11.89 1.42 1.67
N LYS A 205 -11.73 0.15 2.06
CA LYS A 205 -12.68 -0.59 2.89
C LYS A 205 -11.98 -1.08 4.13
N ARG A 206 -12.51 -0.80 5.31
CA ARG A 206 -11.92 -1.16 6.60
C ARG A 206 -12.72 -2.28 7.26
N TYR A 207 -12.02 -3.33 7.66
CA TYR A 207 -12.59 -4.48 8.37
C TYR A 207 -11.99 -4.59 9.76
N SER A 208 -12.81 -4.75 10.80
CA SER A 208 -12.29 -5.07 12.13
C SER A 208 -11.71 -6.48 12.12
N ILE A 209 -10.61 -6.70 12.82
CA ILE A 209 -10.01 -8.04 12.95
C ILE A 209 -10.97 -9.07 13.57
N ASN A 210 -11.90 -8.58 14.39
CA ASN A 210 -12.91 -9.38 15.08
C ASN A 210 -14.00 -9.91 14.12
N ASP A 211 -14.20 -9.24 12.98
CA ASP A 211 -15.20 -9.64 11.97
C ASP A 211 -14.62 -10.65 10.98
N LEU A 212 -13.30 -10.87 10.98
CA LEU A 212 -12.65 -11.79 10.07
C LEU A 212 -12.67 -13.24 10.60
N PRO A 213 -12.72 -14.23 9.70
CA PRO A 213 -12.63 -15.64 10.08
C PRO A 213 -11.31 -15.96 10.79
N GLN A 214 -11.35 -17.00 11.62
CA GLN A 214 -10.18 -17.51 12.36
C GLN A 214 -9.48 -18.66 11.64
N GLU A 215 -10.22 -19.45 10.85
CA GLU A 215 -9.70 -20.61 10.12
C GLU A 215 -8.95 -20.17 8.85
N ASP A 216 -7.76 -20.74 8.62
CA ASP A 216 -6.86 -20.39 7.51
C ASP A 216 -7.52 -20.50 6.13
N GLU A 217 -8.36 -21.52 5.93
CA GLU A 217 -9.10 -21.74 4.68
C GLU A 217 -10.10 -20.59 4.41
N LYS A 218 -10.90 -20.24 5.42
CA LYS A 218 -11.87 -19.14 5.36
C LYS A 218 -11.20 -17.77 5.23
N ILE A 219 -10.01 -17.58 5.80
CA ILE A 219 -9.19 -16.37 5.58
C ILE A 219 -8.77 -16.29 4.10
N GLY A 220 -8.42 -17.42 3.49
CA GLY A 220 -8.13 -17.51 2.07
C GLY A 220 -9.32 -17.14 1.19
N GLU A 221 -10.50 -17.69 1.47
CA GLU A 221 -11.75 -17.35 0.77
C GLU A 221 -12.10 -15.86 0.94
N TRP A 222 -11.95 -15.32 2.15
CA TRP A 222 -12.16 -13.89 2.41
C TRP A 222 -11.23 -13.02 1.56
N LEU A 223 -9.94 -13.36 1.49
CA LEU A 223 -8.97 -12.64 0.67
C LEU A 223 -9.32 -12.71 -0.82
N GLN A 224 -9.77 -13.87 -1.30
CA GLN A 224 -10.22 -14.05 -2.68
C GLN A 224 -11.44 -13.18 -2.97
N ASN A 225 -12.42 -13.13 -2.06
CA ASN A 225 -13.60 -12.27 -2.19
C ASN A 225 -13.21 -10.78 -2.28
N CYS A 226 -12.26 -10.31 -1.46
CA CYS A 226 -11.71 -8.96 -1.58
C CYS A 226 -11.13 -8.70 -2.98
N TRP A 227 -10.41 -9.67 -3.56
CA TRP A 227 -9.85 -9.55 -4.90
C TRP A 227 -10.92 -9.60 -6.00
N ASP A 228 -11.97 -10.40 -5.84
CA ASP A 228 -13.10 -10.41 -6.74
C ASP A 228 -13.82 -9.05 -6.78
N GLU A 229 -13.97 -8.42 -5.62
CA GLU A 229 -14.48 -7.06 -5.55
C GLU A 229 -13.54 -6.04 -6.18
N LYS A 230 -12.22 -6.14 -5.94
CA LYS A 230 -11.21 -5.26 -6.56
C LYS A 230 -11.23 -5.37 -8.09
N GLU A 231 -11.28 -6.58 -8.63
CA GLU A 231 -11.36 -6.83 -10.08
C GLU A 231 -12.58 -6.12 -10.69
N ASN A 232 -13.76 -6.29 -10.08
CA ASN A 232 -14.99 -5.65 -10.54
C ASN A 232 -14.93 -4.12 -10.39
N ARG A 233 -14.38 -3.62 -9.28
CA ARG A 233 -14.22 -2.19 -9.00
C ARG A 233 -13.27 -1.53 -9.98
N LEU A 234 -12.14 -2.15 -10.26
CA LEU A 234 -11.15 -1.66 -11.24
C LEU A 234 -11.70 -1.71 -12.65
N LYS A 235 -12.45 -2.77 -13.02
CA LYS A 235 -13.15 -2.83 -14.31
C LYS A 235 -14.07 -1.63 -14.51
N LYS A 236 -14.91 -1.33 -13.51
CA LYS A 236 -15.80 -0.15 -13.54
C LYS A 236 -14.99 1.15 -13.59
N PHE A 237 -13.99 1.28 -12.73
CA PHE A 237 -13.13 2.47 -12.68
C PHE A 237 -12.45 2.77 -14.02
N TYR A 238 -11.92 1.77 -14.72
CA TYR A 238 -11.27 2.04 -16.00
C TYR A 238 -12.25 2.48 -17.10
N MET A 239 -13.55 2.21 -16.94
CA MET A 239 -14.63 2.72 -17.80
C MET A 239 -15.12 4.11 -17.38
N THR A 240 -15.25 4.38 -16.08
CA THR A 240 -15.92 5.60 -15.55
C THR A 240 -14.97 6.66 -14.99
N LYS A 241 -13.73 6.29 -14.70
CA LYS A 241 -12.71 7.08 -13.98
C LYS A 241 -13.11 7.51 -12.57
N GLN A 242 -14.06 6.79 -11.96
CA GLN A 242 -14.53 7.11 -10.61
C GLN A 242 -14.76 5.83 -9.80
N PHE A 243 -14.37 5.87 -8.53
CA PHE A 243 -14.79 4.89 -7.54
C PHE A 243 -16.05 5.39 -6.83
N ASP A 244 -17.02 4.50 -6.63
CA ASP A 244 -18.26 4.80 -5.90
C ASP A 244 -18.21 4.24 -4.46
N PRO A 245 -18.84 4.91 -3.48
CA PRO A 245 -19.33 6.28 -3.49
C PRO A 245 -18.22 7.31 -3.20
N LEU A 246 -18.37 8.53 -3.70
CA LEU A 246 -17.50 9.66 -3.34
C LEU A 246 -17.64 9.95 -1.83
N LEU A 247 -16.51 10.01 -1.12
CA LEU A 247 -16.43 10.50 0.25
C LEU A 247 -17.04 11.91 0.35
N ASN A 248 -17.52 12.28 1.54
CA ASN A 248 -18.11 13.58 1.82
C ASN A 248 -17.17 14.71 1.34
N THR A 249 -17.58 15.43 0.28
CA THR A 249 -16.70 16.37 -0.45
C THR A 249 -16.17 17.51 0.40
N PHE A 250 -16.80 17.81 1.54
CA PHE A 250 -16.35 18.84 2.48
C PHE A 250 -15.14 18.37 3.31
N GLU A 251 -15.19 17.15 3.86
CA GLU A 251 -14.10 16.58 4.66
C GLU A 251 -12.85 16.38 3.80
N ASN A 252 -13.03 15.87 2.58
CA ASN A 252 -11.95 15.77 1.60
C ASN A 252 -11.27 17.13 1.35
N ARG A 253 -12.04 18.21 1.18
CA ARG A 253 -11.47 19.56 0.98
C ARG A 253 -10.66 20.04 2.19
N LYS A 254 -11.12 19.76 3.41
CA LYS A 254 -10.41 20.13 4.64
C LYS A 254 -9.10 19.33 4.79
N ILE A 255 -9.15 18.02 4.50
CA ILE A 255 -7.97 17.15 4.49
C ILE A 255 -6.94 17.67 3.48
N GLU A 256 -7.35 17.93 2.24
CA GLU A 256 -6.46 18.44 1.18
C GLU A 256 -5.81 19.78 1.56
N SER A 257 -6.57 20.69 2.15
CA SER A 257 -6.04 21.98 2.61
C SER A 257 -4.96 21.81 3.69
N ASN A 258 -5.21 20.94 4.68
CA ASN A 258 -4.26 20.65 5.75
C ASN A 258 -2.98 20.00 5.24
N VAL A 259 -3.09 19.02 4.34
CA VAL A 259 -1.90 18.36 3.75
C VAL A 259 -1.10 19.37 2.95
N ARG A 260 -1.74 20.17 2.11
CA ARG A 260 -1.04 21.21 1.33
C ARG A 260 -0.28 22.19 2.24
N PHE A 261 -0.87 22.58 3.36
CA PHE A 261 -0.18 23.43 4.34
C PHE A 261 1.05 22.74 4.95
N GLN A 262 0.91 21.50 5.41
CA GLN A 262 2.02 20.73 5.97
C GLN A 262 3.14 20.49 4.96
N ARG A 263 2.79 20.22 3.70
CA ARG A 263 3.74 20.06 2.59
C ARG A 263 4.54 21.34 2.34
N ARG A 264 3.86 22.49 2.25
CA ARG A 264 4.53 23.79 2.08
C ARG A 264 5.48 24.10 3.24
N LEU A 265 5.05 23.84 4.48
CA LEU A 265 5.90 24.02 5.64
C LEU A 265 7.15 23.12 5.57
N ALA A 266 6.98 21.85 5.20
CA ALA A 266 8.10 20.92 5.05
C ALA A 266 9.08 21.39 3.95
N MET A 267 8.57 21.85 2.81
CA MET A 267 9.41 22.39 1.74
C MET A 267 10.22 23.60 2.21
N ILE A 268 9.59 24.58 2.87
CA ILE A 268 10.29 25.75 3.42
C ILE A 268 11.38 25.31 4.40
N LEU A 269 11.04 24.42 5.34
CA LEU A 269 12.00 23.91 6.33
C LEU A 269 13.21 23.23 5.67
N TRP A 270 12.97 22.38 4.65
CA TRP A 270 14.05 21.70 3.93
C TRP A 270 14.87 22.65 3.06
N THR A 271 14.25 23.62 2.40
CA THR A 271 14.97 24.66 1.65
C THR A 271 15.86 25.48 2.58
N LEU A 272 15.37 25.89 3.74
CA LEU A 272 16.18 26.60 4.74
C LEU A 272 17.31 25.71 5.27
N PHE A 273 17.03 24.44 5.58
CA PHE A 273 18.06 23.50 6.02
C PHE A 273 19.19 23.38 5.00
N VAL A 274 18.86 23.23 3.71
CA VAL A 274 19.88 23.17 2.65
C VAL A 274 20.64 24.49 2.58
N LEU A 275 19.97 25.64 2.55
CA LEU A 275 20.63 26.94 2.36
C LEU A 275 21.54 27.36 3.53
N PHE A 276 21.19 26.98 4.77
CA PHE A 276 21.90 27.44 5.98
C PHE A 276 22.82 26.37 6.59
N TRP A 277 22.79 25.14 6.08
CA TRP A 277 23.57 24.01 6.62
C TRP A 277 24.39 23.27 5.55
N SER A 278 24.42 23.77 4.30
CA SER A 278 25.39 23.39 3.26
C SER A 278 26.55 24.37 3.23
#